data_AF-A0A9D1AU32-F1
#
_entry.id   AF-A0A9D1AU32-F1
#
_cell.length_a   1.000
_cell.length_b   1.000
_cell.length_c   1.000
_cell.angle_alpha   90.00
_cell.angle_beta   90.00
_cell.angle_gamma   90.00
#
_symmetry.space_group_name_H-M   'P 1'
#
loop_
_entity.id
_entity.type
_entity.pdbx_description
1 polymer ?
#
loop_
_entity_poly.entity_id
_entity_poly.type
_entity_poly.pdbx_seq_one_letter_code
_entity_poly.pdbx_strand_id
1 'polypeptide(L)'
;MFVAVLLACGQPEPPPRPPAAPEYLVSDEIPSEGAAVVESYRMGHLRLPGGAPDLERDGTVIVTRRVGGGSEISVVVSQVIPDATHTLELRSTPCIYGAAEPYEIDAASGGIALQLGVDGAGHGQQTVELEHTIRGDALSAVLIESGSDRPQLCADLLPAMERRAYMSGTFSPLSSAGILGEGIGGEVVVLQEDSATDIDFRVTGLGGLSSYDLAIHDRPCGVDDGGAPYRIDPLDPQDEGIGVPLFPEDGVDGAEFGLSTHALREDGQSVVISRDGQPVACADLQRGGYLNLVMRGTFYNLPAAVEQALSIDGRANLDRRRDGVLLIEIHATGLPKDETLPLRVTDSPCAVEEGGLPYAIDPELSGSDNILDPSVSTGSFGVGTRTRVFTLLPRADARSVVIFTPDESARLACADLR
;
A
#
# COMPACT_ATOMS: atom_id res chain seq x y z
N MET A 1 -51.60 -39.39 34.75
CA MET A 1 -50.27 -39.73 34.20
C MET A 1 -49.76 -38.48 33.50
N PHE A 2 -48.94 -37.68 34.17
CA PHE A 2 -48.36 -36.45 33.62
C PHE A 2 -46.96 -36.79 33.12
N VAL A 3 -46.73 -36.64 31.82
CA VAL A 3 -45.41 -36.78 31.20
C VAL A 3 -44.72 -35.44 31.35
N ALA A 4 -43.71 -35.39 32.23
CA ALA A 4 -42.82 -34.24 32.35
C ALA A 4 -41.80 -34.30 31.21
N VAL A 5 -41.89 -33.35 30.28
CA VAL A 5 -40.88 -33.12 29.25
C VAL A 5 -39.77 -32.28 29.87
N LEU A 6 -38.63 -32.91 30.15
CA LEU A 6 -37.38 -32.23 30.51
C LEU A 6 -36.80 -31.60 29.24
N LEU A 7 -37.05 -30.31 29.05
CA LEU A 7 -36.31 -29.49 28.09
C LEU A 7 -34.91 -29.24 28.66
N ALA A 8 -33.91 -29.97 28.15
CA ALA A 8 -32.52 -29.66 28.39
C ALA A 8 -32.17 -28.37 27.63
N CYS A 9 -32.00 -27.27 28.36
CA CYS A 9 -31.36 -26.07 27.81
C CYS A 9 -29.89 -26.40 27.56
N GLY A 10 -29.54 -26.76 26.32
CA GLY A 10 -28.15 -26.78 25.88
C GLY A 10 -27.57 -25.38 26.06
N GLN A 11 -26.43 -25.29 26.75
CA GLN A 11 -25.66 -24.05 26.78
C GLN A 11 -25.24 -23.74 25.33
N PRO A 12 -25.44 -22.51 24.82
CA PRO A 12 -24.93 -22.14 23.50
C PRO A 12 -23.41 -22.34 23.48
N GLU A 13 -22.89 -22.93 22.39
CA GLU A 13 -21.45 -23.01 22.19
C GLU A 13 -20.86 -21.59 22.16
N PRO A 14 -19.72 -21.34 22.82
CA PRO A 14 -19.06 -20.04 22.76
C PRO A 14 -18.67 -19.74 21.31
N PRO A 15 -18.72 -18.46 20.87
CA PRO A 15 -18.33 -18.09 19.52
C PRO A 15 -16.87 -18.50 19.24
N PRO A 16 -16.54 -18.82 17.97
CA PRO A 16 -15.17 -19.13 17.58
C PRO A 16 -14.24 -17.98 17.97
N ARG A 17 -13.06 -18.30 18.52
CA ARG A 17 -12.06 -17.26 18.83
C ARG A 17 -11.56 -16.63 17.53
N PRO A 18 -11.30 -15.31 17.52
CA PRO A 18 -10.60 -14.69 16.40
C PRO A 18 -9.28 -15.43 16.15
N PRO A 19 -8.80 -15.51 14.89
CA PRO A 19 -7.50 -16.05 14.62
C PRO A 19 -6.47 -15.21 15.38
N ALA A 20 -5.60 -15.89 16.15
CA ALA A 20 -4.51 -15.18 16.80
C ALA A 20 -3.65 -14.54 15.70
N ALA A 21 -3.26 -13.28 15.88
CA ALA A 21 -2.19 -12.72 15.08
C ALA A 21 -1.01 -13.69 15.16
N PRO A 22 -0.32 -14.00 14.03
CA PRO A 22 0.84 -14.86 14.08
C PRO A 22 1.80 -14.30 15.13
N GLU A 23 2.26 -15.16 16.05
CA GLU A 23 3.22 -14.74 17.06
C GLU A 23 4.46 -14.19 16.34
N TYR A 24 4.71 -12.89 16.50
CA TYR A 24 5.99 -12.32 16.12
C TYR A 24 7.06 -13.03 16.93
N LEU A 25 8.05 -13.58 16.25
CA LEU A 25 9.27 -14.02 16.91
C LEU A 25 9.86 -12.77 17.58
N VAL A 26 9.71 -12.69 18.90
CA VAL A 26 10.47 -11.74 19.73
C VAL A 26 11.95 -12.04 19.46
N SER A 27 12.79 -11.01 19.30
CA SER A 27 14.09 -11.06 18.58
C SER A 27 15.12 -12.13 19.00
N ASP A 28 14.86 -12.92 20.04
CA ASP A 28 15.80 -13.85 20.64
C ASP A 28 15.34 -15.33 20.58
N GLU A 29 14.12 -15.64 20.11
CA GLU A 29 13.72 -17.04 19.87
C GLU A 29 14.13 -17.48 18.46
N ILE A 30 15.12 -18.37 18.39
CA ILE A 30 15.46 -19.06 17.15
C ILE A 30 14.29 -20.00 16.83
N PRO A 31 13.54 -19.79 15.75
CA PRO A 31 12.46 -20.69 15.37
C PRO A 31 13.03 -22.10 15.19
N SER A 32 12.25 -23.11 15.54
CA SER A 32 12.62 -24.49 15.28
C SER A 32 12.98 -24.65 13.79
N GLU A 33 14.08 -25.33 13.52
CA GLU A 33 14.58 -25.55 12.16
C GLU A 33 13.46 -26.16 11.30
N GLY A 34 12.96 -25.39 10.32
CA GLY A 34 11.86 -25.78 9.43
C GLY A 34 10.52 -25.07 9.66
N ALA A 35 10.36 -24.21 10.68
CA ALA A 35 9.16 -23.37 10.79
C ALA A 35 9.14 -22.31 9.68
N ALA A 36 8.00 -22.15 9.00
CA ALA A 36 7.84 -21.11 8.00
C ALA A 36 7.96 -19.73 8.65
N VAL A 37 8.98 -18.96 8.25
CA VAL A 37 9.19 -17.61 8.77
C VAL A 37 8.20 -16.67 8.06
N VAL A 38 7.42 -15.92 8.83
CA VAL A 38 6.54 -14.87 8.29
C VAL A 38 7.40 -13.69 7.85
N GLU A 39 7.30 -13.31 6.58
CA GLU A 39 7.97 -12.12 6.03
C GLU A 39 7.19 -10.85 6.35
N SER A 40 5.87 -10.90 6.17
CA SER A 40 4.93 -9.83 6.51
C SER A 40 3.53 -10.42 6.63
N TYR A 41 2.61 -9.70 7.27
CA TYR A 41 1.19 -10.00 7.15
C TYR A 41 0.36 -8.72 7.08
N ARG A 42 -0.82 -8.84 6.50
CA ARG A 42 -1.86 -7.82 6.46
C ARG A 42 -3.08 -8.32 7.17
N MET A 43 -3.81 -7.42 7.82
CA MET A 43 -5.04 -7.72 8.51
C MET A 43 -6.11 -6.72 8.11
N GLY A 44 -7.36 -7.19 8.06
CA GLY A 44 -8.51 -6.33 7.85
C GLY A 44 -9.72 -6.85 8.61
N HIS A 45 -10.58 -5.93 9.05
CA HIS A 45 -11.87 -6.25 9.66
C HIS A 45 -12.98 -6.16 8.61
N LEU A 46 -13.73 -7.24 8.42
CA LEU A 46 -14.81 -7.35 7.44
C LEU A 46 -16.05 -6.62 7.96
N ARG A 47 -16.44 -5.54 7.29
CA ARG A 47 -17.61 -4.69 7.63
C ARG A 47 -18.52 -4.51 6.43
N LEU A 48 -19.76 -4.06 6.66
CA LEU A 48 -20.66 -3.71 5.56
C LEU A 48 -20.03 -2.62 4.67
N PRO A 49 -20.12 -2.74 3.33
CA PRO A 49 -19.72 -1.68 2.41
C PRO A 49 -20.42 -0.36 2.76
N GLY A 50 -19.66 0.74 2.81
CA GLY A 50 -20.18 2.06 3.21
C GLY A 50 -20.14 2.35 4.72
N GLY A 51 -19.54 1.47 5.53
CA GLY A 51 -19.21 1.78 6.92
C GLY A 51 -20.40 1.88 7.88
N ALA A 52 -21.58 1.42 7.46
CA ALA A 52 -22.74 1.36 8.34
C ALA A 52 -22.42 0.41 9.52
N PRO A 53 -22.56 0.86 10.78
CA PRO A 53 -22.37 0.01 11.94
C PRO A 53 -23.53 -0.99 12.01
N ASP A 54 -23.37 -2.13 11.37
CA ASP A 54 -24.20 -3.30 11.63
C ASP A 54 -23.47 -4.15 12.66
N LEU A 55 -23.97 -4.15 13.88
CA LEU A 55 -23.36 -4.83 15.03
C LEU A 55 -23.47 -6.35 14.94
N GLU A 56 -24.21 -6.88 13.96
CA GLU A 56 -24.47 -8.30 13.82
C GLU A 56 -23.39 -8.98 12.97
N ARG A 57 -22.99 -8.41 11.83
CA ARG A 57 -22.03 -9.03 10.92
C ARG A 57 -20.60 -8.54 11.17
N ASP A 58 -19.70 -9.47 11.41
CA ASP A 58 -18.28 -9.17 11.65
C ASP A 58 -17.39 -10.27 11.07
N GLY A 59 -16.13 -9.94 10.82
CA GLY A 59 -15.12 -10.89 10.44
C GLY A 59 -13.72 -10.30 10.45
N THR A 60 -12.73 -11.17 10.36
CA THR A 60 -11.32 -10.79 10.25
C THR A 60 -10.69 -11.59 9.13
N VAL A 61 -9.93 -10.92 8.29
CA VAL A 61 -9.07 -11.53 7.28
C VAL A 61 -7.62 -11.22 7.63
N ILE A 62 -6.77 -12.24 7.54
CA ILE A 62 -5.32 -12.13 7.68
C ILE A 62 -4.69 -12.69 6.42
N VAL A 63 -3.82 -11.92 5.79
CA VAL A 63 -3.03 -12.33 4.63
C VAL A 63 -1.57 -12.35 5.05
N THR A 64 -1.01 -13.55 5.20
CA THR A 64 0.37 -13.77 5.65
C THR A 64 1.25 -14.11 4.47
N ARG A 65 2.40 -13.44 4.33
CA ARG A 65 3.44 -13.76 3.35
C ARG A 65 4.60 -14.46 4.06
N ARG A 66 5.12 -15.53 3.45
CA ARG A 66 6.19 -16.35 4.03
C ARG A 66 7.53 -16.05 3.34
N VAL A 67 8.61 -16.08 4.12
CA VAL A 67 9.98 -16.02 3.62
C VAL A 67 10.23 -17.25 2.76
N GLY A 68 10.66 -17.04 1.51
CA GLY A 68 10.89 -18.11 0.54
C GLY A 68 9.75 -18.32 -0.45
N GLY A 69 8.65 -17.55 -0.34
CA GLY A 69 7.52 -17.58 -1.28
C GLY A 69 6.24 -18.14 -0.66
N GLY A 70 5.16 -18.08 -1.43
CA GLY A 70 3.83 -18.47 -0.99
C GLY A 70 3.15 -17.46 -0.07
N SER A 71 1.89 -17.72 0.24
CA SER A 71 1.10 -16.92 1.17
C SER A 71 0.05 -17.79 1.85
N GLU A 72 -0.52 -17.28 2.93
CA GLU A 72 -1.63 -17.89 3.65
C GLU A 72 -2.71 -16.84 3.82
N ILE A 73 -3.95 -17.19 3.50
CA ILE A 73 -5.11 -16.37 3.82
C ILE A 73 -5.90 -17.10 4.91
N SER A 74 -6.08 -16.44 6.05
CA SER A 74 -6.92 -16.89 7.15
C SER A 74 -8.10 -15.94 7.28
N VAL A 75 -9.33 -16.47 7.24
CA VAL A 75 -10.57 -15.70 7.38
C VAL A 75 -11.46 -16.32 8.45
N VAL A 76 -12.06 -15.47 9.27
CA VAL A 76 -13.13 -15.82 10.21
C VAL A 76 -14.26 -14.83 10.03
N VAL A 77 -15.50 -15.30 9.96
CA VAL A 77 -16.71 -14.49 9.82
C VAL A 77 -17.78 -14.98 10.80
N SER A 78 -18.67 -14.07 11.19
CA SER A 78 -19.82 -14.35 12.03
C SER A 78 -21.07 -13.63 11.54
N GLN A 79 -22.21 -14.30 11.72
CA GLN A 79 -23.55 -13.82 11.37
C GLN A 79 -23.73 -13.43 9.89
N VAL A 80 -22.95 -14.03 8.99
CA VAL A 80 -23.24 -13.98 7.56
C VAL A 80 -24.43 -14.88 7.23
N ILE A 81 -24.92 -14.87 5.99
CA ILE A 81 -26.14 -15.60 5.64
C ILE A 81 -25.97 -17.11 5.92
N PRO A 82 -26.75 -17.71 6.83
CA PRO A 82 -26.59 -19.11 7.19
C PRO A 82 -26.82 -20.05 6.00
N ASP A 83 -26.14 -21.20 6.01
CA ASP A 83 -26.26 -22.26 5.00
C ASP A 83 -25.97 -21.81 3.54
N ALA A 84 -25.41 -20.61 3.34
CA ALA A 84 -24.98 -20.10 2.03
C ALA A 84 -23.47 -20.29 1.82
N THR A 85 -23.06 -20.57 0.58
CA THR A 85 -21.64 -20.57 0.24
C THR A 85 -21.18 -19.14 -0.03
N HIS A 86 -20.08 -18.71 0.58
CA HIS A 86 -19.49 -17.39 0.35
C HIS A 86 -18.16 -17.52 -0.38
N THR A 87 -17.80 -16.50 -1.14
CA THR A 87 -16.49 -16.36 -1.78
C THR A 87 -15.77 -15.17 -1.18
N LEU A 88 -14.60 -15.37 -0.60
CA LEU A 88 -13.70 -14.29 -0.23
C LEU A 88 -12.79 -13.98 -1.42
N GLU A 89 -12.84 -12.75 -1.92
CA GLU A 89 -12.00 -12.28 -3.02
C GLU A 89 -11.03 -11.20 -2.54
N LEU A 90 -9.77 -11.27 -2.96
CA LEU A 90 -8.85 -10.15 -2.77
C LEU A 90 -9.04 -9.13 -3.89
N ARG A 91 -8.82 -7.85 -3.58
CA ARG A 91 -8.98 -6.73 -4.50
C ARG A 91 -7.77 -5.81 -4.51
N SER A 92 -7.51 -5.20 -5.67
CA SER A 92 -6.45 -4.20 -5.84
C SER A 92 -6.86 -2.80 -5.38
N THR A 93 -8.15 -2.59 -5.07
CA THR A 93 -8.68 -1.32 -4.59
C THR A 93 -9.24 -1.46 -3.16
N PRO A 94 -9.08 -0.42 -2.31
CA PRO A 94 -9.70 -0.35 -0.99
C PRO A 94 -11.23 -0.45 -1.00
N CYS A 95 -11.80 -0.82 0.14
CA CYS A 95 -13.24 -0.96 0.37
C CYS A 95 -14.02 0.32 0.15
N ILE A 96 -13.46 1.46 0.52
CA ILE A 96 -14.14 2.75 0.32
C ILE A 96 -14.36 3.04 -1.18
N TYR A 97 -13.51 2.50 -2.06
CA TYR A 97 -13.63 2.63 -3.52
C TYR A 97 -14.44 1.50 -4.15
N GLY A 98 -15.29 0.86 -3.34
CA GLY A 98 -16.13 -0.25 -3.77
C GLY A 98 -15.38 -1.54 -4.06
N ALA A 99 -14.05 -1.56 -3.86
CA ALA A 99 -13.21 -2.73 -4.06
C ALA A 99 -13.44 -3.38 -5.44
N ALA A 100 -13.56 -2.54 -6.48
CA ALA A 100 -14.09 -2.92 -7.78
C ALA A 100 -13.21 -3.90 -8.57
N GLU A 101 -11.89 -3.81 -8.41
CA GLU A 101 -10.95 -4.56 -9.24
C GLU A 101 -10.44 -5.81 -8.51
N PRO A 102 -10.65 -7.02 -9.07
CA PRO A 102 -10.05 -8.24 -8.56
C PRO A 102 -8.53 -8.08 -8.43
N TYR A 103 -7.96 -8.55 -7.33
CA TYR A 103 -6.52 -8.72 -7.21
C TYR A 103 -6.08 -9.84 -8.15
N GLU A 104 -5.26 -9.52 -9.15
CA GLU A 104 -4.68 -10.50 -10.06
C GLU A 104 -3.29 -10.94 -9.57
N ILE A 105 -3.10 -12.25 -9.38
CA ILE A 105 -1.79 -12.83 -9.05
C ILE A 105 -0.81 -12.55 -10.20
N ASP A 106 -1.29 -12.79 -11.42
CA ASP A 106 -0.68 -12.47 -12.70
C ASP A 106 -1.80 -12.40 -13.76
N ALA A 107 -1.51 -11.92 -14.96
CA ALA A 107 -2.54 -11.74 -15.99
C ALA A 107 -3.16 -13.05 -16.52
N ALA A 108 -2.61 -14.22 -16.18
CA ALA A 108 -3.08 -15.53 -16.63
C ALA A 108 -3.85 -16.31 -15.55
N SER A 109 -3.58 -16.03 -14.27
CA SER A 109 -4.03 -16.83 -13.13
C SER A 109 -5.38 -16.40 -12.54
N GLY A 110 -5.97 -15.31 -13.05
CA GLY A 110 -7.21 -14.77 -12.52
C GLY A 110 -7.07 -14.26 -11.08
N GLY A 111 -8.19 -13.85 -10.49
CA GLY A 111 -8.23 -13.35 -9.13
C GLY A 111 -8.10 -14.44 -8.06
N ILE A 112 -7.74 -14.06 -6.84
CA ILE A 112 -7.82 -14.96 -5.68
C ILE A 112 -9.27 -15.00 -5.19
N ALA A 113 -9.89 -16.18 -5.25
CA ALA A 113 -11.24 -16.44 -4.77
C ALA A 113 -11.28 -17.70 -3.89
N LEU A 114 -11.66 -17.55 -2.62
CA LEU A 114 -11.71 -18.64 -1.63
C LEU A 114 -13.15 -18.97 -1.26
N GLN A 115 -13.53 -20.24 -1.41
CA GLN A 115 -14.87 -20.72 -1.03
C GLN A 115 -14.96 -20.95 0.48
N LEU A 116 -15.70 -20.09 1.17
CA LEU A 116 -15.95 -20.13 2.61
C LEU A 116 -17.29 -20.80 2.89
N GLY A 117 -17.22 -21.96 3.54
CA GLY A 117 -18.39 -22.62 4.12
C GLY A 117 -18.76 -21.97 5.45
N VAL A 118 -20.07 -21.77 5.67
CA VAL A 118 -20.61 -21.22 6.91
C VAL A 118 -21.63 -22.19 7.50
N ASP A 119 -21.71 -22.26 8.82
CA ASP A 119 -22.66 -23.12 9.53
C ASP A 119 -24.09 -22.54 9.54
N GLY A 120 -25.03 -23.29 10.13
CA GLY A 120 -26.43 -22.86 10.28
C GLY A 120 -26.63 -21.68 11.24
N ALA A 121 -25.57 -21.19 11.89
CA ALA A 121 -25.56 -19.97 12.68
C ALA A 121 -24.85 -18.80 11.96
N GLY A 122 -24.37 -19.01 10.73
CA GLY A 122 -23.67 -17.99 9.95
C GLY A 122 -22.22 -17.78 10.38
N HIS A 123 -21.58 -18.75 11.04
CA HIS A 123 -20.15 -18.70 11.34
C HIS A 123 -19.34 -19.45 10.29
N GLY A 124 -18.24 -18.86 9.84
CA GLY A 124 -17.32 -19.48 8.91
C GLY A 124 -15.88 -19.23 9.34
N GLN A 125 -15.04 -20.24 9.16
CA GLN A 125 -13.58 -20.11 9.30
C GLN A 125 -12.90 -20.90 8.21
N GLN A 126 -11.86 -20.32 7.62
CA GLN A 126 -11.03 -21.01 6.65
C GLN A 126 -9.62 -20.45 6.67
N THR A 127 -8.65 -21.35 6.47
CA THR A 127 -7.26 -21.01 6.21
C THR A 127 -6.86 -21.70 4.92
N VAL A 128 -6.27 -20.96 3.98
CA VAL A 128 -5.81 -21.47 2.70
C VAL A 128 -4.36 -21.08 2.50
N GLU A 129 -3.52 -22.08 2.28
CA GLU A 129 -2.15 -21.87 1.81
C GLU A 129 -2.16 -21.74 0.29
N LEU A 130 -1.44 -20.74 -0.21
CA LEU A 130 -1.25 -20.46 -1.62
C LEU A 130 0.24 -20.66 -1.94
N GLU A 131 0.50 -21.32 -3.06
CA GLU A 131 1.86 -21.42 -3.60
C GLU A 131 2.39 -20.06 -4.07
N HIS A 132 1.49 -19.12 -4.40
CA HIS A 132 1.81 -17.77 -4.84
C HIS A 132 1.97 -16.80 -3.68
N THR A 133 2.89 -15.84 -3.87
CA THR A 133 3.07 -14.72 -2.96
C THR A 133 2.07 -13.62 -3.26
N ILE A 134 1.19 -13.32 -2.32
CA ILE A 134 0.31 -12.15 -2.36
C ILE A 134 1.16 -10.90 -2.19
N ARG A 135 0.97 -9.97 -3.13
CA ARG A 135 1.70 -8.71 -3.22
C ARG A 135 1.09 -7.64 -2.32
N GLY A 136 1.82 -6.54 -2.14
CA GLY A 136 1.38 -5.40 -1.34
C GLY A 136 0.24 -4.57 -1.95
N ASP A 137 -0.16 -4.83 -3.18
CA ASP A 137 -1.33 -4.24 -3.84
C ASP A 137 -2.62 -5.03 -3.61
N ALA A 138 -2.61 -6.12 -2.84
CA ALA A 138 -3.84 -6.64 -2.27
C ALA A 138 -4.30 -5.69 -1.16
N LEU A 139 -5.15 -4.72 -1.53
CA LEU A 139 -5.54 -3.60 -0.67
C LEU A 139 -6.82 -3.86 0.09
N SER A 140 -7.66 -4.80 -0.35
CA SER A 140 -8.84 -5.20 0.41
C SER A 140 -9.24 -6.65 0.15
N ALA A 141 -10.11 -7.17 1.01
CA ALA A 141 -10.76 -8.46 0.86
C ALA A 141 -12.28 -8.29 0.95
N VAL A 142 -12.99 -8.91 0.00
CA VAL A 142 -14.44 -8.79 -0.16
C VAL A 142 -15.08 -10.15 0.02
N LEU A 143 -16.06 -10.25 0.90
CA LEU A 143 -16.89 -11.43 1.04
C LEU A 143 -18.15 -11.29 0.19
N ILE A 144 -18.37 -12.21 -0.74
CA ILE A 144 -19.48 -12.23 -1.69
C ILE A 144 -20.30 -13.50 -1.46
N GLU A 145 -21.62 -13.39 -1.53
CA GLU A 145 -22.51 -14.55 -1.49
C GLU A 145 -22.55 -15.25 -2.85
N SER A 146 -22.51 -16.58 -2.86
CA SER A 146 -22.60 -17.35 -4.11
C SER A 146 -23.88 -17.04 -4.88
N GLY A 147 -23.74 -16.61 -6.14
CA GLY A 147 -24.87 -16.22 -6.98
C GLY A 147 -25.30 -14.76 -6.85
N SER A 148 -24.57 -13.97 -6.06
CA SER A 148 -24.71 -12.51 -5.97
C SER A 148 -23.44 -11.85 -6.51
N ASP A 149 -23.59 -10.74 -7.23
CA ASP A 149 -22.45 -9.86 -7.59
C ASP A 149 -22.24 -8.75 -6.55
N ARG A 150 -23.02 -8.75 -5.47
CA ARG A 150 -22.98 -7.71 -4.43
C ARG A 150 -22.08 -8.13 -3.27
N PRO A 151 -21.10 -7.29 -2.89
CA PRO A 151 -20.29 -7.53 -1.70
C PRO A 151 -21.16 -7.49 -0.44
N GLN A 152 -21.03 -8.52 0.40
CA GLN A 152 -21.67 -8.55 1.72
C GLN A 152 -20.82 -7.84 2.77
N LEU A 153 -19.52 -8.14 2.79
CA LEU A 153 -18.56 -7.52 3.69
C LEU A 153 -17.30 -7.13 2.91
N CYS A 154 -16.60 -6.12 3.39
CA CYS A 154 -15.32 -5.69 2.87
C CYS A 154 -14.38 -5.33 4.01
N ALA A 155 -13.11 -5.69 3.87
CA ALA A 155 -12.03 -5.38 4.79
C ALA A 155 -10.85 -4.76 4.04
N ASP A 156 -10.43 -3.56 4.41
CA ASP A 156 -9.15 -3.03 3.95
C ASP A 156 -8.00 -3.83 4.57
N LEU A 157 -7.06 -4.26 3.73
CA LEU A 157 -5.92 -5.08 4.10
C LEU A 157 -4.72 -4.20 4.40
N LEU A 158 -4.51 -3.99 5.69
CA LEU A 158 -3.53 -3.07 6.22
C LEU A 158 -2.31 -3.87 6.69
N PRO A 159 -1.07 -3.42 6.42
CA PRO A 159 0.11 -4.02 7.02
C PRO A 159 -0.12 -4.09 8.52
N ALA A 160 0.16 -5.24 9.12
CA ALA A 160 0.16 -5.31 10.57
C ALA A 160 1.39 -4.58 11.08
N MET A 161 1.30 -3.26 11.15
CA MET A 161 2.32 -2.47 11.79
C MET A 161 2.31 -2.84 13.27
N GLU A 162 3.46 -2.69 13.93
CA GLU A 162 3.51 -2.63 15.39
C GLU A 162 2.73 -1.37 15.84
N ARG A 163 1.41 -1.53 15.86
CA ARG A 163 0.35 -0.73 16.48
C ARG A 163 0.28 0.77 16.31
N ARG A 164 1.20 1.47 15.63
CA ARG A 164 1.07 2.88 15.22
C ARG A 164 2.28 3.31 14.40
N ALA A 165 2.08 3.89 13.21
CA ALA A 165 3.14 4.65 12.57
C ALA A 165 3.14 6.07 13.13
N TYR A 166 4.27 6.48 13.72
CA TYR A 166 4.44 7.84 14.24
C TYR A 166 5.25 8.67 13.26
N MET A 167 4.71 9.81 12.88
CA MET A 167 5.36 10.79 12.02
C MET A 167 5.33 12.13 12.72
N SER A 168 6.39 12.91 12.62
CA SER A 168 6.41 14.27 13.17
C SER A 168 7.16 15.23 12.27
N GLY A 169 6.78 16.49 12.31
CA GLY A 169 7.41 17.56 11.55
C GLY A 169 7.40 18.87 12.32
N THR A 170 8.25 19.79 11.90
CA THR A 170 8.28 21.17 12.42
C THR A 170 7.88 22.11 11.30
N PHE A 171 6.85 22.92 11.52
CA PHE A 171 6.41 23.90 10.54
C PHE A 171 7.47 24.98 10.35
N SER A 172 7.78 25.26 9.09
CA SER A 172 8.59 26.38 8.67
C SER A 172 7.81 27.22 7.65
N PRO A 173 7.93 28.56 7.67
CA PRO A 173 7.34 29.42 6.65
C PRO A 173 7.83 29.03 5.25
N LEU A 174 6.91 28.98 4.30
CA LEU A 174 7.27 28.80 2.90
C LEU A 174 7.81 30.11 2.32
N SER A 175 8.92 30.04 1.60
CA SER A 175 9.53 31.23 1.00
C SER A 175 8.61 31.93 -0.02
N SER A 176 7.77 31.16 -0.71
CA SER A 176 6.75 31.62 -1.66
C SER A 176 5.63 32.44 -1.00
N ALA A 177 5.39 32.24 0.29
CA ALA A 177 4.35 32.93 1.04
C ALA A 177 4.73 34.37 1.45
N GLY A 178 6.03 34.71 1.42
CA GLY A 178 6.53 36.01 1.84
C GLY A 178 6.03 36.40 3.24
N ILE A 179 5.44 37.60 3.34
CA ILE A 179 4.91 38.13 4.62
C ILE A 179 3.72 37.34 5.17
N LEU A 180 3.05 36.51 4.36
CA LEU A 180 1.87 35.76 4.80
C LEU A 180 2.22 34.56 5.68
N GLY A 181 3.41 33.99 5.51
CA GLY A 181 3.94 32.90 6.32
C GLY A 181 4.87 33.37 7.45
N GLU A 182 5.25 34.65 7.48
CA GLU A 182 6.23 35.16 8.44
C GLU A 182 5.75 34.96 9.88
N GLY A 183 6.56 34.25 10.67
CA GLY A 183 6.25 33.94 12.06
C GLY A 183 5.39 32.70 12.28
N ILE A 184 4.86 32.06 11.22
CA ILE A 184 4.18 30.77 11.34
C ILE A 184 5.22 29.68 11.63
N GLY A 185 5.01 28.92 12.69
CA GLY A 185 5.85 27.80 13.07
C GLY A 185 5.14 26.87 14.03
N GLY A 186 5.82 25.81 14.48
CA GLY A 186 5.22 24.86 15.40
C GLY A 186 5.58 23.42 15.07
N GLU A 187 4.80 22.47 15.59
CA GLU A 187 5.02 21.04 15.45
C GLU A 187 3.74 20.35 14.98
N VAL A 188 3.90 19.28 14.21
CA VAL A 188 2.82 18.35 13.86
C VAL A 188 3.28 16.94 14.16
N VAL A 189 2.34 16.13 14.62
CA VAL A 189 2.46 14.72 14.87
C VAL A 189 1.31 14.04 14.15
N VAL A 190 1.65 13.11 13.25
CA VAL A 190 0.68 12.27 12.57
C VAL A 190 0.82 10.85 13.11
N LEU A 191 -0.25 10.36 13.71
CA LEU A 191 -0.35 9.00 14.21
C LEU A 191 -1.23 8.21 13.24
N GLN A 192 -0.61 7.35 12.45
CA GLN A 192 -1.34 6.41 11.62
C GLN A 192 -1.71 5.19 12.46
N GLU A 193 -3.00 4.93 12.56
CA GLU A 193 -3.57 3.68 13.05
C GLU A 193 -4.04 2.82 11.86
N ASP A 194 -4.47 1.59 12.13
CA ASP A 194 -4.84 0.63 11.09
C ASP A 194 -5.82 1.24 10.08
N SER A 195 -6.90 1.86 10.53
CA SER A 195 -7.94 2.42 9.67
C SER A 195 -8.11 3.92 9.80
N ALA A 196 -7.15 4.63 10.41
CA ALA A 196 -7.33 6.03 10.74
C ALA A 196 -5.99 6.78 10.75
N THR A 197 -6.09 8.10 10.64
CA THR A 197 -4.96 9.01 10.81
C THR A 197 -5.37 10.07 11.80
N ASP A 198 -4.67 10.12 12.93
CA ASP A 198 -4.78 11.23 13.86
C ASP A 198 -3.69 12.25 13.55
N ILE A 199 -4.06 13.53 13.57
CA ILE A 199 -3.13 14.64 13.36
C ILE A 199 -3.22 15.54 14.59
N ASP A 200 -2.20 15.53 15.43
CA ASP A 200 -2.02 16.44 16.56
C ASP A 200 -1.01 17.50 16.15
N PHE A 201 -1.39 18.78 16.22
CA PHE A 201 -0.49 19.87 15.89
C PHE A 201 -0.57 21.01 16.88
N ARG A 202 0.53 21.76 16.95
CA ARG A 202 0.64 23.04 17.65
C ARG A 202 1.26 24.02 16.70
N VAL A 203 0.49 25.00 16.25
CA VAL A 203 0.91 26.03 15.33
C VAL A 203 0.89 27.37 16.05
N THR A 204 1.90 28.18 15.82
CA THR A 204 2.06 29.52 16.35
C THR A 204 2.08 30.53 15.21
N GLY A 205 1.83 31.81 15.49
CA GLY A 205 1.95 32.88 14.50
C GLY A 205 0.81 32.96 13.46
N LEU A 206 -0.31 32.27 13.67
CA LEU A 206 -1.50 32.42 12.84
C LEU A 206 -2.15 33.80 13.06
N GLY A 207 -2.44 34.51 11.97
CA GLY A 207 -3.09 35.82 12.02
C GLY A 207 -4.61 35.73 12.21
N GLY A 208 -5.18 36.41 13.21
CA GLY A 208 -6.56 36.21 13.69
C GLY A 208 -7.74 36.68 12.82
N LEU A 209 -7.57 36.90 11.51
CA LEU A 209 -8.68 37.32 10.61
C LEU A 209 -8.78 36.50 9.29
N SER A 210 -7.98 35.45 9.13
CA SER A 210 -8.01 34.60 7.94
C SER A 210 -8.44 33.18 8.30
N SER A 211 -9.04 32.49 7.33
CA SER A 211 -9.19 31.05 7.36
C SER A 211 -7.86 30.40 7.03
N TYR A 212 -7.49 29.40 7.82
CA TYR A 212 -6.37 28.53 7.53
C TYR A 212 -6.86 27.10 7.43
N ASP A 213 -6.22 26.33 6.56
CA ASP A 213 -6.47 24.91 6.41
C ASP A 213 -5.14 24.18 6.53
N LEU A 214 -5.14 23.04 7.20
CA LEU A 214 -4.00 22.13 7.28
C LEU A 214 -4.32 20.92 6.42
N ALA A 215 -3.45 20.54 5.50
CA ALA A 215 -3.62 19.33 4.69
C ALA A 215 -2.33 18.51 4.65
N ILE A 216 -2.47 17.20 4.51
CA ILE A 216 -1.33 16.34 4.18
C ILE A 216 -1.07 16.47 2.67
N HIS A 217 0.20 16.53 2.28
CA HIS A 217 0.62 16.63 0.88
C HIS A 217 1.53 15.47 0.47
N ASP A 218 1.61 15.25 -0.84
CA ASP A 218 2.28 14.10 -1.44
C ASP A 218 3.79 14.27 -1.68
N ARG A 219 4.34 15.47 -1.45
CA ARG A 219 5.78 15.76 -1.57
C ARG A 219 6.35 16.40 -0.31
N PRO A 220 7.69 16.41 -0.15
CA PRO A 220 8.36 17.19 0.87
C PRO A 220 8.18 18.69 0.61
N CYS A 221 8.24 19.50 1.66
CA CYS A 221 8.11 20.95 1.64
C CYS A 221 9.07 21.64 0.66
N GLY A 222 10.25 21.06 0.44
CA GLY A 222 11.25 21.60 -0.48
C GLY A 222 10.92 21.42 -1.97
N VAL A 223 9.87 20.68 -2.31
CA VAL A 223 9.43 20.40 -3.68
C VAL A 223 8.04 20.99 -3.87
N ASP A 224 7.95 22.03 -4.69
CA ASP A 224 6.69 22.71 -5.03
C ASP A 224 5.83 23.04 -3.80
N ASP A 225 6.46 23.51 -2.72
CA ASP A 225 5.82 23.86 -1.45
C ASP A 225 4.98 22.72 -0.81
N GLY A 226 5.42 21.47 -1.01
CA GLY A 226 4.73 20.26 -0.56
C GLY A 226 4.00 19.53 -1.69
N GLY A 227 3.86 20.11 -2.88
CA GLY A 227 3.19 19.48 -4.02
C GLY A 227 1.67 19.53 -3.91
N ALA A 228 0.99 18.54 -4.48
CA ALA A 228 -0.47 18.47 -4.43
C ALA A 228 -0.94 17.95 -3.06
N PRO A 229 -2.18 18.27 -2.64
CA PRO A 229 -2.80 17.59 -1.50
C PRO A 229 -2.74 16.08 -1.70
N TYR A 230 -2.37 15.37 -0.63
CA TYR A 230 -2.40 13.92 -0.59
C TYR A 230 -3.81 13.44 -0.90
N ARG A 231 -3.98 12.60 -1.92
CA ARG A 231 -5.28 11.99 -2.21
C ARG A 231 -5.40 10.65 -1.53
N ILE A 232 -6.57 10.39 -0.95
CA ILE A 232 -6.87 9.05 -0.42
C ILE A 232 -7.02 8.09 -1.61
N ASP A 233 -7.72 8.55 -2.66
CA ASP A 233 -7.82 7.91 -3.98
C ASP A 233 -6.99 8.68 -5.02
N PRO A 234 -5.86 8.13 -5.49
CA PRO A 234 -5.13 8.73 -6.60
C PRO A 234 -5.93 8.81 -7.90
N LEU A 235 -6.95 7.95 -8.07
CA LEU A 235 -7.73 7.84 -9.31
C LEU A 235 -8.92 8.81 -9.33
N ASP A 236 -9.38 9.30 -8.18
CA ASP A 236 -10.43 10.31 -8.12
C ASP A 236 -9.81 11.73 -8.14
N PRO A 237 -9.93 12.49 -9.24
CA PRO A 237 -9.41 13.84 -9.31
C PRO A 237 -10.16 14.84 -8.40
N GLN A 238 -11.28 14.44 -7.79
CA GLN A 238 -12.03 15.27 -6.84
C GLN A 238 -11.74 14.92 -5.37
N ASP A 239 -10.85 13.96 -5.08
CA ASP A 239 -10.44 13.63 -3.71
C ASP A 239 -9.65 14.81 -3.11
N GLU A 240 -10.19 15.38 -2.03
CA GLU A 240 -9.61 16.52 -1.30
C GLU A 240 -8.56 16.10 -0.26
N GLY A 241 -8.39 14.79 -0.02
CA GLY A 241 -7.36 14.28 0.86
C GLY A 241 -7.70 14.28 2.35
N ILE A 242 -6.65 14.38 3.16
CA ILE A 242 -6.76 14.52 4.62
C ILE A 242 -6.49 15.97 4.98
N GLY A 243 -7.55 16.70 5.35
CA GLY A 243 -7.50 18.10 5.75
C GLY A 243 -8.17 18.36 7.12
N VAL A 244 -7.67 19.37 7.82
CA VAL A 244 -8.19 19.86 9.11
C VAL A 244 -8.31 21.38 9.01
N PRO A 245 -9.52 21.95 9.11
CA PRO A 245 -9.66 23.40 9.17
C PRO A 245 -9.03 23.93 10.45
N LEU A 246 -8.37 25.09 10.38
CA LEU A 246 -7.73 25.72 11.53
C LEU A 246 -8.49 26.99 11.90
N PHE A 247 -8.99 27.06 13.14
CA PHE A 247 -9.69 28.22 13.67
C PHE A 247 -8.85 28.89 14.77
N PRO A 248 -8.02 29.90 14.45
CA PRO A 248 -7.27 30.62 15.48
C PRO A 248 -8.24 31.42 16.35
N GLU A 249 -8.49 30.97 17.58
CA GLU A 249 -9.21 31.75 18.59
C GLU A 249 -8.30 32.89 19.09
N ASP A 250 -8.73 34.14 18.90
CA ASP A 250 -8.12 35.35 19.47
C ASP A 250 -6.62 35.57 19.22
N GLY A 251 -6.08 35.08 18.10
CA GLY A 251 -4.72 35.39 17.64
C GLY A 251 -3.61 34.74 18.47
N VAL A 252 -3.90 33.64 19.14
CA VAL A 252 -2.92 32.85 19.90
C VAL A 252 -2.91 31.43 19.38
N ASP A 253 -1.71 30.87 19.28
CA ASP A 253 -1.36 29.47 18.99
C ASP A 253 -2.53 28.47 18.87
N GLY A 254 -2.70 27.90 17.67
CA GLY A 254 -3.67 26.84 17.42
C GLY A 254 -3.13 25.50 17.86
N ALA A 255 -3.80 24.84 18.81
CA ALA A 255 -3.59 23.44 19.12
C ALA A 255 -4.89 22.69 18.87
N GLU A 256 -4.89 21.78 17.90
CA GLU A 256 -6.09 21.07 17.50
C GLU A 256 -5.73 19.65 17.07
N PHE A 257 -6.76 18.81 17.08
CA PHE A 257 -6.69 17.39 16.79
C PHE A 257 -7.61 17.09 15.61
N GLY A 258 -7.02 16.65 14.52
CA GLY A 258 -7.74 16.12 13.36
C GLY A 258 -7.82 14.60 13.42
N LEU A 259 -8.98 14.05 13.06
CA LEU A 259 -9.17 12.62 12.86
C LEU A 259 -9.63 12.39 11.42
N SER A 260 -8.90 11.54 10.70
CA SER A 260 -9.35 10.96 9.44
C SER A 260 -9.69 9.49 9.65
N THR A 261 -10.79 9.04 9.05
CA THR A 261 -11.16 7.61 8.97
C THR A 261 -10.37 6.84 7.90
N HIS A 262 -9.28 7.44 7.42
CA HIS A 262 -8.38 6.84 6.45
C HIS A 262 -6.99 6.76 7.02
N ALA A 263 -6.38 5.59 6.93
CA ALA A 263 -4.97 5.43 7.24
C ALA A 263 -4.12 6.13 6.18
N LEU A 264 -3.20 6.97 6.62
CA LEU A 264 -2.32 7.70 5.72
C LEU A 264 -1.38 6.73 5.01
N ARG A 265 -1.36 6.75 3.69
CA ARG A 265 -0.44 5.92 2.92
C ARG A 265 1.00 6.47 2.99
N GLU A 266 1.95 5.67 2.54
CA GLU A 266 3.39 6.00 2.65
C GLU A 266 3.82 7.19 1.77
N ASP A 267 2.98 7.60 0.81
CA ASP A 267 3.14 8.75 -0.08
C ASP A 267 2.72 10.09 0.56
N GLY A 268 2.10 10.10 1.74
CA GLY A 268 1.97 11.33 2.53
C GLY A 268 3.32 11.76 3.12
N GLN A 269 3.87 12.89 2.66
CA GLN A 269 5.25 13.31 2.91
C GLN A 269 5.39 14.60 3.71
N SER A 270 4.40 15.49 3.66
CA SER A 270 4.43 16.74 4.41
C SER A 270 3.03 17.14 4.88
N VAL A 271 2.99 18.10 5.79
CA VAL A 271 1.77 18.80 6.20
C VAL A 271 1.93 20.26 5.84
N VAL A 272 0.99 20.79 5.08
CA VAL A 272 0.99 22.18 4.61
C VAL A 272 -0.14 22.93 5.26
N ILE A 273 0.17 24.12 5.78
CA ILE A 273 -0.81 25.10 6.22
C ILE A 273 -1.03 26.05 5.07
N SER A 274 -2.28 26.17 4.64
CA SER A 274 -2.74 27.14 3.65
C SER A 274 -3.53 28.25 4.32
N ARG A 275 -3.47 29.45 3.75
CA ARG A 275 -4.25 30.63 4.13
C ARG A 275 -5.02 31.09 2.91
N ASP A 276 -6.35 31.12 3.00
CA ASP A 276 -7.22 31.50 1.88
C ASP A 276 -6.88 30.73 0.58
N GLY A 277 -6.51 29.44 0.71
CA GLY A 277 -6.10 28.55 -0.37
C GLY A 277 -4.63 28.65 -0.82
N GLN A 278 -3.83 29.55 -0.25
CA GLN A 278 -2.41 29.70 -0.57
C GLN A 278 -1.51 29.04 0.50
N PRO A 279 -0.59 28.13 0.15
CA PRO A 279 0.40 27.58 1.09
C PRO A 279 1.21 28.67 1.79
N VAL A 280 1.27 28.64 3.13
CA VAL A 280 2.00 29.62 3.96
C VAL A 280 3.09 29.02 4.84
N ALA A 281 2.92 27.78 5.28
CA ALA A 281 3.94 27.04 6.04
C ALA A 281 3.85 25.55 5.73
N CYS A 282 4.95 24.84 5.92
CA CYS A 282 5.01 23.41 5.66
C CYS A 282 5.90 22.71 6.70
N ALA A 283 5.54 21.48 7.04
CA ALA A 283 6.31 20.58 7.89
C ALA A 283 6.54 19.25 7.17
N ASP A 284 7.80 18.92 6.89
CA ASP A 284 8.16 17.59 6.39
C ASP A 284 7.84 16.54 7.46
N LEU A 285 7.12 15.48 7.09
CA LEU A 285 6.78 14.39 7.99
C LEU A 285 7.95 13.41 8.10
N GLN A 286 8.66 13.46 9.22
CA GLN A 286 9.69 12.49 9.57
C GLN A 286 9.03 11.29 10.26
N ARG A 287 9.11 10.10 9.66
CA ARG A 287 8.57 8.90 10.30
C ARG A 287 9.61 8.24 11.22
N GLY A 288 9.19 7.89 12.43
CA GLY A 288 10.04 7.15 13.39
C GLY A 288 10.36 5.72 12.94
N GLY A 289 9.57 5.17 12.00
CA GLY A 289 9.58 3.76 11.63
C GLY A 289 8.99 3.43 10.25
N TYR A 290 9.75 3.43 9.15
CA TYR A 290 9.40 2.60 7.97
C TYR A 290 10.15 1.27 7.93
N LEU A 291 9.49 0.17 7.64
CA LEU A 291 10.23 -0.95 7.05
C LEU A 291 10.67 -0.51 5.64
N ASN A 292 11.96 -0.67 5.29
CA ASN A 292 12.37 -0.49 3.90
C ASN A 292 11.50 -1.39 3.02
N LEU A 293 10.81 -0.83 2.03
CA LEU A 293 10.03 -1.65 1.12
C LEU A 293 10.95 -2.16 0.02
N VAL A 294 11.35 -3.42 0.14
CA VAL A 294 12.17 -4.10 -0.87
C VAL A 294 11.26 -4.93 -1.76
N MET A 295 10.99 -4.45 -2.97
CA MET A 295 10.29 -5.22 -3.99
C MET A 295 11.31 -5.99 -4.83
N ARG A 296 11.00 -7.24 -5.20
CA ARG A 296 11.93 -8.10 -5.95
C ARG A 296 11.23 -8.80 -7.11
N GLY A 297 11.93 -8.91 -8.24
CA GLY A 297 11.47 -9.60 -9.44
C GLY A 297 12.56 -10.44 -10.09
N THR A 298 12.17 -11.51 -10.77
CA THR A 298 13.06 -12.31 -11.62
C THR A 298 12.77 -11.95 -13.08
N PHE A 299 13.81 -11.78 -13.89
CA PHE A 299 13.63 -11.49 -15.31
C PHE A 299 13.10 -12.71 -16.06
N TYR A 300 12.15 -12.48 -16.95
CA TYR A 300 11.78 -13.44 -17.98
C TYR A 300 11.94 -12.82 -19.38
N ASN A 301 12.15 -13.70 -20.36
CA ASN A 301 12.41 -13.31 -21.74
C ASN A 301 11.12 -12.87 -22.42
N LEU A 302 11.16 -11.69 -23.03
CA LEU A 302 10.11 -11.17 -23.90
C LEU A 302 10.34 -11.64 -25.35
N PRO A 303 9.35 -11.53 -26.26
CA PRO A 303 9.45 -12.03 -27.63
C PRO A 303 10.71 -11.56 -28.37
N ALA A 304 11.12 -10.29 -28.22
CA ALA A 304 12.30 -9.76 -28.90
C ALA A 304 13.62 -10.41 -28.44
N ALA A 305 13.75 -10.82 -27.17
CA ALA A 305 14.91 -11.59 -26.74
C ALA A 305 14.97 -12.96 -27.40
N VAL A 306 13.81 -13.63 -27.54
CA VAL A 306 13.71 -14.94 -28.22
C VAL A 306 14.08 -14.82 -29.70
N GLU A 307 13.59 -13.79 -30.39
CA GLU A 307 13.92 -13.51 -31.80
C GLU A 307 15.43 -13.27 -32.01
N GLN A 308 16.08 -12.66 -31.03
CA GLN A 308 17.53 -12.42 -31.03
C GLN A 308 18.34 -13.61 -30.50
N ALA A 309 17.69 -14.74 -30.21
CA ALA A 309 18.30 -15.93 -29.61
C ALA A 309 19.05 -15.65 -28.28
N LEU A 310 18.53 -14.70 -27.50
CA LEU A 310 19.01 -14.37 -26.17
C LEU A 310 18.26 -15.22 -25.13
N SER A 311 18.95 -15.55 -24.04
CA SER A 311 18.39 -16.25 -22.89
C SER A 311 18.77 -15.47 -21.64
N ILE A 312 17.98 -14.45 -21.36
CA ILE A 312 18.18 -13.54 -20.25
C ILE A 312 17.65 -14.19 -18.97
N ASP A 313 18.47 -14.18 -17.93
CA ASP A 313 18.14 -14.65 -16.57
C ASP A 313 18.73 -13.68 -15.54
N GLY A 314 18.09 -13.53 -14.39
CA GLY A 314 18.52 -12.63 -13.34
C GLY A 314 17.40 -12.06 -12.49
N ARG A 315 17.69 -10.98 -11.77
CA ARG A 315 16.77 -10.32 -10.86
C ARG A 315 16.86 -8.80 -10.90
N ALA A 316 15.74 -8.16 -10.55
CA ALA A 316 15.66 -6.75 -10.21
C ALA A 316 15.17 -6.61 -8.76
N ASN A 317 15.80 -5.72 -8.00
CA ASN A 317 15.33 -5.27 -6.70
C ASN A 317 15.07 -3.77 -6.78
N LEU A 318 13.99 -3.34 -6.14
CA LEU A 318 13.69 -1.93 -5.93
C LEU A 318 13.46 -1.75 -4.43
N ASP A 319 14.42 -1.10 -3.78
CA ASP A 319 14.40 -0.77 -2.35
C ASP A 319 14.01 0.70 -2.16
N ARG A 320 12.88 0.91 -1.50
CA ARG A 320 12.37 2.23 -1.13
C ARG A 320 12.76 2.50 0.32
N ARG A 321 13.69 3.43 0.51
CA ARG A 321 14.24 3.77 1.81
C ARG A 321 13.63 5.04 2.38
N ARG A 322 13.71 5.14 3.72
CA ARG A 322 13.21 6.26 4.55
C ARG A 322 13.79 7.63 4.22
N ASP A 323 15.02 7.66 3.72
CA ASP A 323 15.77 8.88 3.48
C ASP A 323 15.41 9.55 2.14
N GLY A 324 14.22 9.23 1.58
CA GLY A 324 13.84 9.64 0.24
C GLY A 324 14.72 9.00 -0.83
N VAL A 325 15.38 7.89 -0.50
CA VAL A 325 16.29 7.21 -1.41
C VAL A 325 15.61 6.00 -2.00
N LEU A 326 15.56 5.97 -3.33
CA LEU A 326 15.21 4.81 -4.10
C LEU A 326 16.47 4.13 -4.61
N LEU A 327 16.63 2.85 -4.29
CA LEU A 327 17.71 2.02 -4.76
C LEU A 327 17.16 0.98 -5.75
N ILE A 328 17.64 1.01 -6.99
CA ILE A 328 17.37 -0.01 -7.99
C ILE A 328 18.63 -0.85 -8.15
N GLU A 329 18.51 -2.16 -7.91
CA GLU A 329 19.59 -3.12 -8.13
C GLU A 329 19.18 -4.14 -9.17
N ILE A 330 20.02 -4.33 -10.18
CA ILE A 330 19.78 -5.24 -11.28
C ILE A 330 20.99 -6.13 -11.43
N HIS A 331 20.74 -7.42 -11.57
CA HIS A 331 21.74 -8.41 -11.94
C HIS A 331 21.13 -9.33 -12.99
N ALA A 332 21.64 -9.26 -14.22
CA ALA A 332 21.16 -10.06 -15.34
C ALA A 332 22.32 -10.66 -16.14
N THR A 333 22.07 -11.82 -16.73
CA THR A 333 22.99 -12.58 -17.59
C THR A 333 22.32 -12.89 -18.92
N GLY A 334 23.09 -13.33 -19.92
CA GLY A 334 22.55 -13.64 -21.25
C GLY A 334 22.11 -12.42 -22.06
N LEU A 335 22.57 -11.22 -21.66
CA LEU A 335 22.33 -9.96 -22.35
C LEU A 335 23.23 -9.83 -23.59
N PRO A 336 22.89 -8.95 -24.56
CA PRO A 336 23.79 -8.50 -25.61
C PRO A 336 25.17 -8.11 -25.03
N LYS A 337 26.25 -8.52 -25.70
CA LYS A 337 27.63 -8.36 -25.21
C LYS A 337 28.19 -7.01 -25.59
N ASP A 338 28.97 -6.42 -24.68
CA ASP A 338 29.68 -5.16 -24.91
C ASP A 338 28.75 -3.99 -25.30
N GLU A 339 27.52 -4.02 -24.76
CA GLU A 339 26.46 -3.04 -25.03
C GLU A 339 26.11 -2.24 -23.76
N THR A 340 25.45 -1.10 -23.94
CA THR A 340 24.75 -0.41 -22.85
C THR A 340 23.25 -0.47 -23.13
N LEU A 341 22.53 -1.13 -22.24
CA LEU A 341 21.12 -1.43 -22.39
C LEU A 341 20.30 -0.49 -21.49
N PRO A 342 19.32 0.23 -22.04
CA PRO A 342 18.36 0.99 -21.26
C PRO A 342 17.53 0.06 -20.39
N LEU A 343 17.20 0.55 -19.20
CA LEU A 343 16.32 -0.08 -18.24
C LEU A 343 15.24 0.93 -17.90
N ARG A 344 14.01 0.47 -17.68
CA ARG A 344 12.90 1.34 -17.28
C ARG A 344 12.10 0.70 -16.18
N VAL A 345 11.79 1.46 -15.13
CA VAL A 345 10.71 1.09 -14.22
C VAL A 345 9.40 1.47 -14.87
N THR A 346 8.41 0.61 -14.80
CA THR A 346 7.11 0.82 -15.44
C THR A 346 5.95 0.67 -14.46
N ASP A 347 4.78 1.18 -14.86
CA ASP A 347 3.59 1.30 -14.02
C ASP A 347 2.69 0.05 -14.02
N SER A 348 3.01 -0.93 -14.87
CA SER A 348 2.20 -2.13 -15.07
C SER A 348 3.04 -3.39 -14.88
N PRO A 349 2.41 -4.51 -14.49
CA PRO A 349 3.11 -5.79 -14.46
C PRO A 349 3.54 -6.20 -15.87
N CYS A 350 4.56 -7.03 -15.96
CA CYS A 350 5.17 -7.47 -17.20
C CYS A 350 4.21 -8.21 -18.13
N ALA A 351 3.13 -8.78 -17.60
CA ALA A 351 2.12 -9.45 -18.41
C ALA A 351 1.16 -8.47 -19.11
N VAL A 352 1.11 -7.21 -18.68
CA VAL A 352 0.32 -6.14 -19.29
C VAL A 352 1.24 -5.33 -20.19
N GLU A 353 1.06 -5.48 -21.51
CA GLU A 353 1.85 -4.77 -22.54
C GLU A 353 3.37 -4.79 -22.25
N GLU A 354 3.89 -5.93 -21.79
CA GLU A 354 5.32 -6.10 -21.49
C GLU A 354 5.87 -5.10 -20.45
N GLY A 355 5.03 -4.73 -19.47
CA GLY A 355 5.34 -3.77 -18.40
C GLY A 355 4.58 -2.45 -18.52
N GLY A 356 3.80 -2.20 -19.58
CA GLY A 356 2.98 -1.00 -19.71
C GLY A 356 3.77 0.28 -20.02
N LEU A 357 3.39 1.39 -19.39
CA LEU A 357 3.98 2.71 -19.62
C LEU A 357 5.17 2.97 -18.68
N PRO A 358 6.09 3.88 -19.05
CA PRO A 358 7.12 4.36 -18.13
C PRO A 358 6.51 4.81 -16.82
N TYR A 359 7.10 4.38 -15.70
CA TYR A 359 6.72 4.88 -14.38
C TYR A 359 7.03 6.37 -14.34
N ALA A 360 5.99 7.18 -14.23
CA ALA A 360 6.11 8.62 -14.00
C ALA A 360 6.35 8.88 -12.52
N ILE A 361 7.44 9.57 -12.19
CA ILE A 361 7.73 10.06 -10.84
C ILE A 361 6.58 10.97 -10.40
N ASP A 362 6.19 11.88 -11.28
CA ASP A 362 5.02 12.75 -11.17
C ASP A 362 4.05 12.49 -12.35
N PRO A 363 2.86 11.90 -12.13
CA PRO A 363 1.95 11.57 -13.22
C PRO A 363 1.43 12.79 -14.00
N GLU A 364 1.54 14.00 -13.45
CA GLU A 364 1.10 15.24 -14.11
C GLU A 364 2.17 15.84 -15.03
N LEU A 365 3.43 15.42 -14.89
CA LEU A 365 4.53 15.89 -15.71
C LEU A 365 4.82 14.92 -16.87
N SER A 366 5.19 15.49 -18.01
CA SER A 366 5.68 14.71 -19.15
C SER A 366 7.17 14.98 -19.37
N GLY A 367 7.88 14.00 -19.92
CA GLY A 367 9.31 14.14 -20.27
C GLY A 367 10.19 13.03 -19.69
N SER A 368 11.40 12.94 -20.24
CA SER A 368 12.40 11.93 -19.85
C SER A 368 12.97 12.12 -18.45
N ASP A 369 12.91 13.33 -17.91
CA ASP A 369 13.43 13.62 -16.56
C ASP A 369 12.47 13.14 -15.46
N ASN A 370 11.25 12.77 -15.86
CA ASN A 370 10.18 12.33 -14.97
C ASN A 370 10.02 10.80 -14.93
N ILE A 371 10.96 10.05 -15.48
CA ILE A 371 10.92 8.58 -15.52
C ILE A 371 12.19 7.98 -14.92
N LEU A 372 12.05 6.76 -14.39
CA LEU A 372 13.17 6.03 -13.80
C LEU A 372 13.87 5.18 -14.86
N ASP A 373 14.83 5.79 -15.55
CA ASP A 373 15.56 5.17 -16.67
C ASP A 373 17.04 4.89 -16.33
N PRO A 374 17.35 3.88 -15.50
CA PRO A 374 18.74 3.43 -15.38
C PRO A 374 19.24 2.80 -16.68
N SER A 375 20.54 2.50 -16.73
CA SER A 375 21.12 1.69 -17.80
C SER A 375 22.08 0.68 -17.22
N VAL A 376 22.21 -0.47 -17.90
CA VAL A 376 23.14 -1.52 -17.54
C VAL A 376 24.13 -1.74 -18.67
N SER A 377 25.42 -1.61 -18.37
CA SER A 377 26.48 -1.96 -19.32
C SER A 377 26.86 -3.41 -19.14
N THR A 378 27.07 -4.11 -20.25
CA THR A 378 27.45 -5.52 -20.29
C THR A 378 28.89 -5.68 -20.75
N GLY A 379 29.55 -6.72 -20.24
CA GLY A 379 30.87 -7.12 -20.75
C GLY A 379 30.77 -8.19 -21.86
N SER A 380 31.92 -8.72 -22.25
CA SER A 380 32.07 -9.77 -23.28
C SER A 380 31.33 -11.09 -22.98
N PHE A 381 30.86 -11.25 -21.74
CA PHE A 381 30.10 -12.41 -21.28
C PHE A 381 28.58 -12.16 -21.23
N GLY A 382 28.10 -10.96 -21.58
CA GLY A 382 26.66 -10.65 -21.54
C GLY A 382 26.10 -10.60 -20.12
N VAL A 383 26.96 -10.28 -19.13
CA VAL A 383 26.56 -10.09 -17.74
C VAL A 383 26.49 -8.59 -17.46
N GLY A 384 25.36 -8.16 -16.92
CA GLY A 384 25.09 -6.78 -16.54
C GLY A 384 24.74 -6.70 -15.06
N THR A 385 25.43 -5.81 -14.34
CA THR A 385 25.05 -5.44 -12.97
C THR A 385 24.91 -3.93 -12.87
N ARG A 386 23.88 -3.49 -12.18
CA ARG A 386 23.65 -2.06 -11.97
C ARG A 386 23.05 -1.84 -10.59
N THR A 387 23.64 -0.91 -9.87
CA THR A 387 23.00 -0.29 -8.71
C THR A 387 22.83 1.18 -9.03
N ARG A 388 21.61 1.68 -8.94
CA ARG A 388 21.30 3.10 -9.14
C ARG A 388 20.54 3.63 -7.94
N VAL A 389 20.95 4.80 -7.49
CA VAL A 389 20.37 5.53 -6.37
C VAL A 389 19.67 6.75 -6.94
N PHE A 390 18.41 6.95 -6.58
CA PHE A 390 17.64 8.16 -6.87
C PHE A 390 17.23 8.79 -5.55
N THR A 391 17.15 10.12 -5.50
CA THR A 391 16.68 10.87 -4.34
C THR A 391 15.24 11.31 -4.59
N LEU A 392 14.34 10.33 -4.54
CA LEU A 392 12.89 10.49 -4.66
C LEU A 392 12.19 9.30 -3.98
N LEU A 393 10.97 9.53 -3.50
CA LEU A 393 10.07 8.46 -3.04
C LEU A 393 9.19 8.01 -4.21
N PRO A 394 9.35 6.78 -4.73
CA PRO A 394 8.47 6.30 -5.78
C PRO A 394 7.09 5.96 -5.21
N ARG A 395 6.06 6.31 -5.97
CA ARG A 395 4.66 5.95 -5.79
C ARG A 395 4.47 4.42 -5.84
N ALA A 396 3.42 3.91 -5.20
CA ALA A 396 3.16 2.48 -5.05
C ALA A 396 2.98 1.71 -6.38
N ASP A 397 2.73 2.43 -7.47
CA ASP A 397 2.49 1.91 -8.82
C ASP A 397 3.77 1.61 -9.62
N ALA A 398 4.98 1.68 -9.06
CA ALA A 398 6.15 1.09 -9.73
C ALA A 398 6.08 -0.45 -9.69
N ARG A 399 5.63 -1.08 -10.79
CA ARG A 399 5.24 -2.49 -10.83
C ARG A 399 6.26 -3.43 -11.46
N SER A 400 7.06 -2.98 -12.41
CA SER A 400 8.04 -3.85 -13.07
C SER A 400 9.28 -3.10 -13.55
N VAL A 401 10.31 -3.86 -13.93
CA VAL A 401 11.54 -3.35 -14.56
C VAL A 401 11.72 -4.02 -15.91
N VAL A 402 11.85 -3.22 -16.96
CA VAL A 402 12.02 -3.68 -18.34
C VAL A 402 13.42 -3.37 -18.84
N ILE A 403 14.06 -4.33 -19.52
CA ILE A 403 15.34 -4.16 -20.24
C ILE A 403 15.04 -3.97 -21.72
N PHE A 404 15.63 -2.96 -22.35
CA PHE A 404 15.45 -2.66 -23.78
C PHE A 404 16.68 -3.01 -24.61
N THR A 405 16.51 -3.04 -25.93
CA THR A 405 17.61 -2.97 -26.89
C THR A 405 18.37 -1.64 -26.76
N PRO A 406 19.64 -1.56 -27.24
CA PRO A 406 20.43 -0.32 -27.15
C PRO A 406 19.77 0.91 -27.78
N ASP A 407 18.92 0.71 -28.79
CA ASP A 407 18.18 1.76 -29.51
C ASP A 407 16.74 1.96 -29.01
N GLU A 408 16.37 1.32 -27.90
CA GLU A 408 15.01 1.31 -27.31
C GLU A 408 13.89 0.84 -28.25
N SER A 409 14.23 0.21 -29.37
CA SER A 409 13.25 -0.25 -30.36
C SER A 409 12.44 -1.47 -29.91
N ALA A 410 12.97 -2.27 -28.97
CA ALA A 410 12.32 -3.47 -28.46
C ALA A 410 12.61 -3.74 -26.98
N ARG A 411 11.68 -4.43 -26.31
CA ARG A 411 11.78 -4.88 -24.92
C ARG A 411 12.32 -6.31 -24.89
N LEU A 412 13.45 -6.53 -24.22
CA LEU A 412 14.16 -7.80 -24.18
C LEU A 412 13.70 -8.68 -23.02
N ALA A 413 13.59 -8.10 -21.82
CA ALA A 413 13.21 -8.84 -20.62
C ALA A 413 12.41 -7.94 -19.68
N CYS A 414 11.56 -8.56 -18.86
CA CYS A 414 10.82 -7.86 -17.82
C CYS A 414 10.86 -8.64 -16.51
N ALA A 415 10.91 -7.92 -15.39
CA ALA A 415 10.85 -8.45 -14.03
C ALA A 415 9.72 -7.78 -13.24
N ASP A 416 8.71 -8.55 -12.85
CA ASP A 416 7.63 -8.08 -11.98
C ASP A 416 8.15 -7.84 -10.56
N LEU A 417 7.95 -6.62 -10.05
CA LEU A 417 8.34 -6.23 -8.70
C LEU A 417 7.21 -6.61 -7.72
N ARG A 418 7.54 -7.45 -6.72
CA ARG A 418 6.59 -7.95 -5.72
C ARG A 418 7.13 -7.97 -4.30
#